data_AF-E0MRJ8-F1
#
_entry.id   AF-E0MRJ8-F1
#
_cell.length_a   1.000
_cell.length_b   1.000
_cell.length_c   1.000
_cell.angle_alpha   90.00
_cell.angle_beta   90.00
_cell.angle_gamma   90.00
#
_symmetry.space_group_name_H-M   'P 1'
#
loop_
_entity.id
_entity.type
_entity.pdbx_description
1 polymer ?
#
loop_
_entity_poly.entity_id
_entity_poly.type
_entity_poly.pdbx_seq_one_letter_code
_entity_poly.pdbx_strand_id
1 'polypeptide(L)' 'MIPLGNVTSLDIPTDRVLENAKGTCSDGVVVMGFDDDGVLYFASSIADGGEVLWLMEKCKAALLDAGD' A
#
# COMPACT_ATOMS: atom_id res chain seq x y z
N MET A 1 4.51 -18.24 9.93
CA MET A 1 5.90 -18.00 10.34
C MET A 1 6.83 -18.62 9.30
N ILE A 2 7.39 -17.81 8.40
CA ILE A 2 8.85 -17.74 8.20
C ILE A 2 9.16 -16.23 8.28
N PRO A 3 10.04 -15.82 9.20
CA PRO A 3 10.48 -14.45 9.37
C PRO A 3 11.58 -14.16 8.34
N LEU A 4 11.49 -13.05 7.61
CA LEU A 4 12.60 -12.60 6.77
C LEU A 4 12.72 -11.09 6.92
N GLY A 5 13.60 -10.68 7.84
CA GLY A 5 14.34 -9.42 7.75
C GLY A 5 15.34 -9.43 6.59
N ASN A 6 14.91 -9.96 5.43
CA ASN A 6 15.63 -9.91 4.18
C ASN A 6 14.66 -9.23 3.22
N VAL A 7 14.93 -7.96 2.94
CA VAL A 7 14.37 -7.20 1.83
C VAL A 7 14.33 -8.12 0.62
N THR A 8 13.15 -8.64 0.27
CA THR A 8 13.01 -9.53 -0.88
C THR A 8 13.24 -8.67 -2.11
N SER A 9 14.35 -8.88 -2.83
CA SER A 9 14.71 -8.14 -4.05
C SER A 9 13.84 -8.47 -5.27
N LEU A 10 12.65 -9.04 -5.07
CA LEU A 10 11.72 -9.46 -6.11
C LEU A 10 10.34 -8.90 -5.81
N ASP A 11 9.75 -8.23 -6.79
CA ASP A 11 8.41 -7.66 -6.68
C ASP A 11 7.37 -8.75 -6.41
N ILE A 12 6.47 -8.49 -5.47
CA ILE A 12 5.33 -9.35 -5.20
C ILE A 12 4.25 -9.02 -6.25
N PRO A 13 3.61 -10.03 -6.89
CA PRO A 13 2.54 -9.77 -7.84
C PRO A 13 1.42 -8.91 -7.23
N THR A 14 0.99 -7.87 -7.95
CA THR A 14 -0.01 -6.88 -7.49
C THR A 14 -1.28 -7.54 -6.96
N ASP A 15 -1.83 -8.52 -7.66
CA ASP A 15 -3.04 -9.24 -7.25
C ASP A 15 -2.89 -9.88 -5.88
N ARG A 16 -1.70 -10.41 -5.56
CA ARG A 16 -1.44 -11.03 -4.25
C ARG A 16 -1.44 -9.99 -3.14
N VAL A 17 -0.91 -8.79 -3.40
CA VAL A 17 -0.95 -7.69 -2.43
C VAL A 17 -2.39 -7.25 -2.18
N LEU A 18 -3.17 -7.05 -3.26
CA LEU A 18 -4.57 -6.65 -3.17
C LEU A 18 -5.43 -7.70 -2.46
N GLU A 19 -5.26 -8.99 -2.80
CA GLU A 19 -6.02 -10.06 -2.16
C GLU A 19 -5.70 -10.23 -0.66
N ASN A 20 -4.44 -10.00 -0.25
CA ASN A 20 -4.08 -10.03 1.17
C ASN A 20 -4.63 -8.83 1.96
N ALA A 21 -4.81 -7.67 1.29
CA ALA A 21 -5.35 -6.48 1.92
C ALA A 21 -6.86 -6.60 2.18
N LYS A 22 -7.58 -7.38 1.36
CA LYS A 22 -9.03 -7.61 1.52
C LYS A 22 -9.33 -8.22 2.89
N GLY A 23 -10.34 -7.68 3.56
CA GLY A 23 -10.76 -8.09 4.91
C GLY A 23 -9.83 -7.62 6.03
N THR A 24 -8.55 -7.37 5.75
CA THR A 24 -7.61 -6.77 6.71
C THR A 24 -7.80 -5.25 6.81
N CYS A 25 -7.95 -4.56 5.68
CA CYS A 25 -8.21 -3.12 5.62
C CYS A 25 -9.73 -2.84 5.64
N SER A 26 -10.42 -3.19 6.74
CA SER A 26 -11.89 -3.05 6.84
C SER A 26 -12.37 -1.61 6.98
N ASP A 27 -11.56 -0.74 7.61
CA ASP A 27 -11.97 0.63 7.97
C ASP A 27 -11.73 1.63 6.83
N GLY A 28 -10.93 1.24 5.84
CA GLY A 28 -10.66 2.06 4.66
C GLY A 28 -9.35 1.66 3.98
N VAL A 29 -9.26 1.94 2.68
CA VAL A 29 -8.06 1.68 1.87
C VAL A 29 -7.85 2.79 0.85
N VAL A 30 -6.57 3.10 0.61
CA VAL A 30 -6.12 3.94 -0.50
C VAL A 30 -5.24 3.06 -1.38
N VAL A 31 -5.61 2.92 -2.65
CA VAL A 31 -4.88 2.15 -3.65
C VAL A 31 -4.16 3.12 -4.57
N MET A 32 -2.84 3.00 -4.63
CA MET A 32 -1.97 3.80 -5.48
C MET A 32 -1.01 2.90 -6.21
N GLY A 33 -0.81 3.16 -7.50
CA GLY A 33 0.09 2.37 -8.33
C GLY A 33 0.20 2.94 -9.73
N PHE A 34 0.68 2.11 -10.65
CA PHE A 34 0.73 2.42 -12.08
C PHE A 34 -0.11 1.39 -12.82
N ASP A 35 -0.85 1.84 -13.84
CA ASP A 35 -1.57 0.95 -14.75
C ASP A 35 -0.63 0.34 -15.81
N ASP A 36 -1.20 -0.43 -16.74
CA ASP A 36 -0.47 -1.11 -17.81
C ASP A 36 0.25 -0.13 -18.78
N ASP A 37 -0.17 1.14 -18.80
CA ASP A 37 0.44 2.22 -19.59
C ASP A 37 1.46 3.03 -18.78
N GLY A 38 1.69 2.68 -17.51
CA GLY A 38 2.58 3.40 -16.60
C GLY A 38 2.01 4.71 -16.07
N VAL A 39 0.69 4.92 -16.20
CA VAL A 39 0.00 6.11 -15.70
C VAL A 39 -0.37 5.90 -14.24
N LEU A 40 -0.29 6.97 -13.45
CA LEU A 40 -0.64 6.94 -12.04
C LEU A 40 -2.12 6.55 -11.86
N TYR A 41 -2.35 5.44 -11.17
CA TYR A 41 -3.65 5.02 -10.70
C TYR A 41 -3.83 5.44 -9.23
N PHE A 42 -4.99 6.01 -8.92
CA PHE A 42 -5.35 6.43 -7.57
C PHE A 42 -6.84 6.16 -7.30
N ALA A 43 -7.15 5.43 -6.24
CA ALA A 43 -8.50 5.19 -5.77
C ALA A 43 -8.54 5.11 -4.24
N SER A 44 -9.65 5.53 -3.63
CA SER A 44 -9.86 5.50 -2.19
C SER A 44 -11.27 5.04 -1.85
N SER A 45 -11.42 4.23 -0.80
CA SER A 45 -12.73 3.93 -0.19
C SER A 45 -13.14 4.96 0.87
N ILE A 46 -12.22 5.83 1.26
CA ILE A 46 -12.40 6.89 2.27
C ILE A 46 -12.84 8.16 1.55
N ALA A 47 -13.97 8.74 1.99
CA ALA A 47 -14.54 9.94 1.38
C ALA A 47 -13.85 11.24 1.82
N ASP A 48 -13.28 11.26 3.03
CA ASP A 48 -12.58 12.42 3.56
C ASP A 48 -11.15 12.49 3.00
N GLY A 49 -10.87 13.52 2.19
CA GLY A 49 -9.55 13.72 1.58
C GLY A 49 -8.44 14.04 2.59
N GLY A 50 -8.76 14.61 3.75
CA GLY A 50 -7.81 14.85 4.82
C GLY A 50 -7.37 13.56 5.50
N GLU A 51 -8.31 12.64 5.72
CA GLU A 51 -8.00 11.30 6.25
C GLU A 51 -7.15 10.48 5.25
N VAL A 52 -7.49 10.55 3.96
CA VAL A 52 -6.68 9.96 2.88
C VAL A 52 -5.24 10.49 2.89
N LEU A 53 -5.08 11.83 2.93
CA LEU A 53 -3.76 12.45 2.95
C LEU A 53 -2.96 12.02 4.19
N TRP A 54 -3.62 11.98 5.35
CA TRP A 54 -2.96 11.56 6.59
C TRP A 54 -2.53 10.09 6.56
N LEU A 55 -3.34 9.20 5.98
CA LEU A 55 -2.97 7.80 5.78
C LEU A 55 -1.73 7.68 4.89
N MET A 56 -1.64 8.48 3.83
CA MET A 56 -0.45 8.51 2.96
C MET A 56 0.82 8.93 3.71
N GLU A 57 0.74 9.96 4.55
CA GLU A 57 1.89 10.40 5.35
C GLU A 57 2.34 9.32 6.35
N LYS A 58 1.41 8.61 6.98
CA LYS A 58 1.74 7.46 7.85
C LYS A 58 2.43 6.33 7.10
N CYS A 59 1.93 5.96 5.93
CA CYS A 59 2.55 4.91 5.10
C CYS A 59 3.96 5.31 4.66
N LYS A 60 4.16 6.58 4.27
CA LYS A 60 5.47 7.12 3.94
C LYS A 60 6.44 7.07 5.13
N ALA A 61 5.98 7.48 6.32
CA ALA A 61 6.78 7.40 7.53
C ALA A 61 7.20 5.95 7.84
N ALA A 62 6.29 4.99 7.73
CA ALA A 62 6.59 3.57 7.93
C ALA A 62 7.59 3.02 6.89
N LEU A 63 7.52 3.48 5.64
CA LEU A 63 8.48 3.10 4.61
C LEU A 63 9.89 3.65 4.90
N LEU A 64 9.97 4.89 5.37
CA LEU A 64 11.25 5.50 5.76
C LEU A 64 11.87 4.75 6.95
N ASP A 65 11.06 4.37 7.94
CA ASP A 65 11.50 3.60 9.12
C ASP A 65 11.95 2.17 8.76
N ALA A 66 11.28 1.52 7.80
CA ALA A 66 11.65 0.19 7.32
C ALA A 66 12.91 0.17 6.43
N GLY A 67 13.36 1.34 5.96
CA GLY A 67 14.56 1.51 5.14
C GLY A 67 15.85 1.78 5.93
N ASP A 68 15.75 2.01 7.24
CA ASP A 68 16.89 2.17 8.18
C ASP A 68 17.27 0.84 8.88
#